data_AF-A0A2D9QBG7-F1
#
_entry.id   AF-A0A2D9QBG7-F1
#
_cell.length_a   1.000
_cell.length_b   1.000
_cell.length_c   1.000
_cell.angle_alpha   90.00
_cell.angle_beta   90.00
_cell.angle_gamma   90.00
#
_symmetry.space_group_name_H-M   'P 1'
#
loop_
_entity.id
_entity.type
_entity.pdbx_description
1 polymer ?
#
loop_
_entity_poly.entity_id
_entity_poly.type
_entity_poly.pdbx_seq_one_letter_code
_entity_poly.pdbx_strand_id
1 'polypeptide(L)'
;MKKMTQYILKEKLLFPIIFTLTWAILQVATGPNDWSFKIIWALVLFIIISLFTFSKNDNYIQKPVIENETISIQYQENFLKAQPKIFTTNAKSIENFKFSSSSFLGLSYSITINFIDESNLYDKITFQTNNETFFIDLIYQLKEIKTKSSTASTTS
;
A
#
# COMPACT_ATOMS: atom_id res chain seq x y z
N MET A 1 14.67 1.88 -9.99
CA MET A 1 13.56 2.87 -9.89
C MET A 1 12.44 2.72 -10.93
N LYS A 2 12.71 2.56 -12.25
CA LYS A 2 11.64 2.47 -13.28
C LYS A 2 10.54 1.42 -12.98
N LYS A 3 10.92 0.25 -12.46
CA LYS A 3 9.99 -0.84 -12.12
C LYS A 3 8.96 -0.44 -11.04
N MET A 4 9.35 0.36 -10.04
CA MET A 4 8.45 0.77 -8.95
C MET A 4 7.45 1.82 -9.41
N THR A 5 7.90 2.83 -10.17
CA THR A 5 7.01 3.86 -10.72
C THR A 5 5.96 3.26 -11.65
N GLN A 6 6.34 2.28 -12.48
CA GLN A 6 5.41 1.55 -13.34
C GLN A 6 4.36 0.78 -12.53
N TYR A 7 4.78 0.16 -11.43
CA TYR A 7 3.86 -0.53 -10.52
C TYR A 7 2.86 0.43 -9.87
N ILE A 8 3.32 1.54 -9.30
CA ILE A 8 2.46 2.57 -8.66
C ILE A 8 1.46 3.11 -9.68
N LEU A 9 1.91 3.39 -10.91
CA LEU A 9 1.04 3.87 -11.98
C LEU A 9 -0.03 2.85 -12.34
N LYS A 10 0.37 1.57 -12.49
CA LYS A 10 -0.56 0.49 -12.80
C LYS A 10 -1.59 0.32 -11.70
N GLU A 11 -1.16 0.27 -10.44
CA GLU A 11 -2.07 0.09 -9.29
C GLU A 11 -3.09 1.24 -9.19
N LYS A 12 -2.63 2.50 -9.31
CA LYS A 12 -3.52 3.67 -9.19
C LYS A 12 -4.46 3.86 -10.38
N LEU A 13 -4.09 3.42 -11.57
CA LEU A 13 -4.94 3.51 -12.77
C LEU A 13 -5.84 2.31 -12.98
N LEU A 14 -5.53 1.13 -12.42
CA LEU A 14 -6.29 -0.06 -12.74
C LEU A 14 -7.76 0.03 -12.32
N PHE A 15 -8.01 0.54 -11.11
CA PHE A 15 -9.38 0.73 -10.62
C PHE A 15 -10.17 1.75 -11.47
N PRO A 16 -9.64 2.97 -11.75
CA PRO A 16 -10.28 3.89 -12.69
C PRO A 16 -10.59 3.26 -14.05
N ILE A 17 -9.64 2.52 -14.63
CA ILE A 17 -9.81 1.85 -15.93
C ILE A 17 -10.95 0.82 -15.88
N ILE A 18 -10.93 -0.09 -14.90
CA ILE A 18 -11.93 -1.16 -14.81
C ILE A 18 -13.30 -0.58 -14.51
N PHE A 19 -13.40 0.36 -13.57
CA PHE A 19 -14.67 1.00 -13.24
C PHE A 19 -15.27 1.71 -14.45
N THR A 20 -14.47 2.50 -15.18
CA THR A 20 -14.96 3.23 -16.35
C THR A 20 -15.33 2.31 -17.50
N LEU A 21 -14.60 1.22 -17.72
CA LEU A 21 -14.96 0.18 -18.69
C LEU A 21 -16.28 -0.50 -18.32
N THR A 22 -16.45 -0.94 -17.07
CA THR A 22 -17.69 -1.57 -16.61
C THR A 22 -18.87 -0.62 -16.75
N TRP A 23 -18.70 0.65 -16.37
CA TRP A 23 -19.73 1.67 -16.53
C TRP A 23 -20.07 1.89 -18.01
N ALA A 24 -19.07 1.99 -18.88
CA ALA A 24 -19.29 2.15 -20.32
C ALA A 24 -20.07 0.97 -20.92
N ILE A 25 -19.74 -0.26 -20.55
CA ILE A 25 -20.46 -1.47 -20.99
C ILE A 25 -21.94 -1.41 -20.56
N LEU A 26 -22.22 -1.01 -19.32
CA LEU A 26 -23.60 -0.88 -18.82
C LEU A 26 -24.40 0.17 -19.60
N GLN A 27 -23.76 1.29 -19.98
CA GLN A 27 -24.40 2.37 -20.73
C GLN A 27 -24.65 2.02 -22.20
N VAL A 28 -23.82 1.15 -22.78
CA VAL A 28 -24.07 0.59 -24.12
C VAL A 28 -25.30 -0.33 -24.08
N ALA A 29 -25.49 -1.09 -23.01
CA ALA A 29 -26.60 -2.04 -22.88
C ALA A 29 -27.98 -1.40 -22.60
N THR A 30 -28.03 -0.20 -22.00
CA THR A 30 -29.27 0.33 -21.38
C THR A 30 -29.76 1.68 -21.91
N GLY A 31 -29.02 2.36 -22.78
CA GLY A 31 -29.28 3.77 -23.11
C GLY A 31 -29.42 4.11 -24.60
N PRO A 32 -30.04 5.26 -24.93
CA PRO A 32 -30.18 5.76 -26.30
C PRO A 32 -28.81 5.96 -27.00
N ASN A 33 -28.83 6.03 -28.34
CA ASN A 33 -27.66 5.91 -29.21
C ASN A 33 -26.82 7.21 -29.32
N ASP A 34 -26.72 8.01 -28.26
CA ASP A 34 -25.83 9.18 -28.22
C ASP A 34 -24.43 8.78 -27.73
N TRP A 35 -23.61 8.32 -28.66
CA TRP A 35 -22.25 7.87 -28.40
C TRP A 35 -21.33 9.01 -27.99
N SER A 36 -21.51 10.20 -28.57
CA SER A 36 -20.68 11.37 -28.29
C SER A 36 -20.80 11.80 -26.84
N PHE A 37 -22.02 11.89 -26.32
CA PHE A 37 -22.27 12.23 -24.92
C PHE A 37 -21.70 11.16 -23.97
N LYS A 38 -21.90 9.87 -24.26
CA LYS A 38 -21.41 8.76 -23.43
C LYS A 38 -19.88 8.74 -23.33
N ILE A 39 -19.17 9.01 -24.44
CA ILE A 39 -17.70 9.05 -24.47
C ILE A 39 -17.18 10.21 -23.62
N ILE A 40 -17.75 11.41 -23.79
CA ILE A 40 -17.35 12.58 -22.99
C ILE A 40 -17.57 12.30 -21.50
N TRP A 41 -18.72 11.75 -21.14
CA TRP A 41 -19.02 11.44 -19.74
C TRP A 41 -18.11 10.35 -19.16
N ALA A 42 -17.79 9.31 -19.94
CA ALA A 42 -16.84 8.27 -19.53
C ALA A 42 -15.44 8.86 -19.25
N LEU A 43 -14.97 9.80 -20.10
CA LEU A 43 -13.70 10.50 -19.89
C LEU A 43 -13.73 11.36 -18.62
N VAL A 44 -14.82 12.09 -18.37
CA VAL A 44 -14.98 12.90 -17.15
C VAL A 44 -14.96 11.99 -15.91
N LEU A 45 -15.72 10.90 -15.90
CA LEU A 45 -15.71 9.91 -14.83
C LEU A 45 -14.31 9.32 -14.62
N PHE A 46 -13.63 8.97 -15.69
CA PHE A 46 -12.26 8.44 -15.64
C PHE A 46 -11.30 9.42 -14.96
N ILE A 47 -11.36 10.69 -15.33
CA ILE A 47 -10.53 11.74 -14.74
C ILE A 47 -10.85 11.90 -13.26
N ILE A 48 -12.13 12.01 -12.88
CA ILE A 48 -12.54 12.19 -11.47
C ILE A 48 -12.06 11.02 -10.61
N ILE A 49 -12.27 9.78 -11.06
CA ILE A 49 -11.87 8.59 -10.29
C ILE A 49 -10.35 8.48 -10.23
N SER A 50 -9.65 8.80 -11.32
CA SER A 50 -8.19 8.85 -11.34
C SER A 50 -7.65 9.89 -10.36
N LEU A 51 -8.23 11.09 -10.29
CA LEU A 51 -7.82 12.10 -9.31
C LEU A 51 -7.98 11.58 -7.88
N PHE A 52 -9.08 10.86 -7.60
CA PHE A 52 -9.31 10.26 -6.29
C PHE A 52 -8.31 9.15 -5.94
N THR A 53 -7.94 8.28 -6.88
CA THR A 53 -6.94 7.23 -6.61
C THR A 53 -5.52 7.78 -6.47
N PHE A 54 -5.22 8.90 -7.14
CA PHE A 54 -3.92 9.56 -7.05
C PHE A 54 -3.79 10.49 -5.83
N SER A 55 -4.88 10.98 -5.26
CA SER A 55 -4.83 11.82 -4.04
C SER A 55 -4.45 11.03 -2.79
N LYS A 56 -4.71 9.71 -2.78
CA LYS A 56 -4.31 8.85 -1.68
C LYS A 56 -2.79 8.69 -1.64
N ASN A 57 -2.18 9.00 -0.50
CA ASN A 57 -0.77 8.77 -0.24
C ASN A 57 -0.53 7.33 0.22
N ASP A 58 0.08 6.54 -0.65
CA ASP A 58 0.47 5.16 -0.36
C ASP A 58 1.99 5.08 -0.15
N ASN A 59 2.41 4.30 0.85
CA ASN A 59 3.81 4.13 1.22
C ASN A 59 4.36 2.82 0.64
N TYR A 60 5.25 2.93 -0.34
CA TYR A 60 5.75 1.80 -1.11
C TYR A 60 7.11 1.34 -0.60
N ILE A 61 7.22 0.10 -0.12
CA ILE A 61 8.47 -0.45 0.42
C ILE A 61 9.53 -0.55 -0.68
N GLN A 62 10.71 -0.01 -0.40
CA GLN A 62 11.90 -0.21 -1.22
C GLN A 62 12.85 -1.25 -0.61
N LYS A 63 13.12 -1.14 0.70
CA LYS A 63 14.01 -2.05 1.42
C LYS A 63 13.64 -2.12 2.91
N PRO A 64 13.31 -3.30 3.45
CA PRO A 64 13.28 -3.50 4.89
C PRO A 64 14.68 -3.82 5.42
N VAL A 65 15.02 -3.25 6.58
CA VAL A 65 16.22 -3.58 7.36
C VAL A 65 15.78 -3.72 8.81
N ILE A 66 15.99 -4.89 9.40
CA ILE A 66 15.69 -5.14 10.80
C ILE A 66 16.99 -5.54 11.47
N GLU A 67 17.46 -4.70 12.40
CA GLU A 67 18.72 -4.90 13.12
C GLU A 67 18.48 -4.63 14.61
N ASN A 68 18.96 -5.54 15.47
CA ASN A 68 19.02 -5.35 16.93
C ASN A 68 17.72 -4.76 17.54
N GLU A 69 16.59 -5.44 17.35
CA GLU A 69 15.26 -5.02 17.85
C GLU A 69 14.72 -3.70 17.26
N THR A 70 15.42 -3.11 16.28
CA THR A 70 14.98 -1.91 15.58
C THR A 70 14.49 -2.28 14.19
N ILE A 71 13.28 -1.85 13.86
CA ILE A 71 12.67 -2.06 12.55
C ILE A 71 12.84 -0.76 11.76
N SER A 72 13.61 -0.83 10.67
CA SER A 72 13.81 0.28 9.73
C SER A 72 13.26 -0.10 8.36
N ILE A 73 12.18 0.54 7.95
CA ILE A 73 11.54 0.31 6.64
C ILE A 73 11.80 1.52 5.77
N GLN A 74 12.57 1.33 4.70
CA GLN A 74 12.77 2.34 3.67
C GLN A 74 11.62 2.29 2.68
N TYR A 75 10.92 3.41 2.50
CA TYR A 75 9.73 3.51 1.65
C TYR A 75 9.72 4.78 0.81
N GLN A 76 8.90 4.76 -0.24
CA GLN A 76 8.63 5.89 -1.13
C GLN A 76 7.15 6.24 -1.07
N GLU A 77 6.81 7.50 -0.85
CA GLU A 77 5.44 7.98 -0.96
C GLU A 77 5.09 8.21 -2.43
N ASN A 78 4.12 7.47 -2.97
CA ASN A 78 3.61 7.68 -4.34
C ASN A 78 4.72 7.94 -5.39
N PHE A 79 4.54 8.97 -6.22
CA PHE A 79 5.47 9.41 -7.26
C PHE A 79 6.52 10.41 -6.75
N LEU A 80 6.61 10.66 -5.45
CA LEU A 80 7.66 11.50 -4.90
C LEU A 80 9.00 10.79 -5.13
N LYS A 81 9.67 11.20 -6.21
CA LYS A 81 11.05 10.81 -6.52
C LYS A 81 12.07 11.38 -5.52
N ALA A 82 11.61 12.28 -4.64
CA ALA A 82 12.40 12.76 -3.53
C ALA A 82 12.80 11.59 -2.64
N GLN A 83 13.95 11.75 -1.98
CA GLN A 83 14.68 10.70 -1.29
C GLN A 83 13.77 9.74 -0.49
N PRO A 84 14.02 8.44 -0.55
CA PRO A 84 13.24 7.46 0.18
C PRO A 84 13.18 7.81 1.66
N LYS A 85 11.98 7.81 2.23
CA LYS A 85 11.74 8.03 3.65
C LYS A 85 12.10 6.75 4.41
N ILE A 86 12.45 6.92 5.68
CA ILE A 86 12.76 5.81 6.57
C ILE A 86 11.77 5.89 7.72
N PHE A 87 11.04 4.80 7.92
CA PHE A 87 10.28 4.57 9.14
C PHE A 87 11.16 3.75 10.07
N THR A 88 11.45 4.26 11.26
CA THR A 88 12.23 3.56 12.27
C THR A 88 11.41 3.46 13.55
N THR A 89 11.29 2.26 14.09
CA THR A 89 10.63 2.02 15.37
C THR A 89 11.31 0.88 16.14
N ASN A 90 11.15 0.87 17.45
CA ASN A 90 11.59 -0.24 18.28
C ASN A 90 10.54 -1.35 18.25
N ALA A 91 10.99 -2.60 18.18
CA ALA A 91 10.16 -3.80 18.30
C ALA A 91 9.17 -3.77 19.46
N LYS A 92 9.61 -3.25 20.61
CA LYS A 92 8.81 -3.17 21.85
C LYS A 92 7.67 -2.15 21.75
N SER A 93 7.82 -1.14 20.91
CA SER A 93 6.79 -0.12 20.68
C SER A 93 5.67 -0.63 19.77
N ILE A 94 5.81 -1.80 19.18
CA ILE A 94 4.83 -2.34 18.24
C ILE A 94 3.83 -3.24 18.96
N GLU A 95 2.56 -2.85 18.91
CA GLU A 95 1.50 -3.65 19.51
C GLU A 95 1.08 -4.80 18.60
N ASN A 96 0.81 -4.47 17.34
CA ASN A 96 0.30 -5.45 16.39
C ASN A 96 0.64 -5.11 14.93
N PHE A 97 0.49 -6.14 14.11
CA PHE A 97 0.71 -6.10 12.68
C PHE A 97 -0.48 -6.70 11.97
N LYS A 98 -0.89 -6.09 10.86
CA LYS A 98 -1.88 -6.66 9.95
C LYS A 98 -1.28 -6.84 8.58
N PHE A 99 -1.43 -8.05 8.05
CA PHE A 99 -0.99 -8.42 6.71
C PHE A 99 -2.22 -8.62 5.83
N SER A 100 -2.22 -8.03 4.65
CA SER A 100 -3.24 -8.29 3.63
C SER A 100 -2.59 -8.42 2.26
N SER A 101 -3.05 -9.41 1.50
CA SER A 101 -2.71 -9.59 0.10
C SER A 101 -3.97 -9.44 -0.74
N SER A 102 -3.81 -8.83 -1.90
CA SER A 102 -4.84 -8.78 -2.94
C SER A 102 -4.21 -9.24 -4.24
N SER A 103 -4.94 -10.09 -4.97
CA SER A 103 -4.57 -10.57 -6.31
C SER A 103 -5.54 -10.11 -7.38
N PHE A 104 -6.67 -9.50 -6.99
CA PHE A 104 -7.79 -9.20 -7.90
C PHE A 104 -7.37 -8.34 -9.10
N LEU A 105 -6.44 -7.41 -8.88
CA LEU A 105 -5.98 -6.41 -9.86
C LEU A 105 -4.46 -6.50 -10.12
N GLY A 106 -3.87 -7.65 -9.81
CA GLY A 106 -2.42 -7.86 -9.69
C GLY A 106 -2.01 -8.06 -8.23
N LEU A 107 -0.84 -8.67 -8.02
CA LEU A 107 -0.31 -8.91 -6.68
C LEU A 107 0.06 -7.59 -6.01
N SER A 108 -0.70 -7.24 -4.97
CA SER A 108 -0.42 -6.14 -4.05
C SER A 108 -0.46 -6.69 -2.64
N TYR A 109 0.63 -6.50 -1.91
CA TYR A 109 0.77 -6.89 -0.52
C TYR A 109 0.83 -5.63 0.33
N SER A 110 0.17 -5.67 1.48
CA SER A 110 0.08 -4.56 2.41
C SER A 110 0.39 -5.01 3.83
N ILE A 111 1.14 -4.18 4.54
CA ILE A 111 1.58 -4.40 5.91
C ILE A 111 1.20 -3.15 6.70
N THR A 112 0.30 -3.29 7.66
CA THR A 112 -0.03 -2.22 8.60
C THR A 112 0.65 -2.51 9.93
N ILE A 113 1.44 -1.55 10.39
CA ILE A 113 2.11 -1.57 11.69
C ILE A 113 1.38 -0.57 12.59
N ASN A 114 0.85 -1.04 13.72
CA ASN A 114 0.30 -0.18 14.77
C ASN A 114 1.31 -0.11 15.91
N PHE A 115 1.76 1.09 16.25
CA PHE A 115 2.85 1.31 17.19
C PHE A 115 2.55 2.51 18.10
N ILE A 116 3.24 2.56 19.23
CA ILE A 116 3.25 3.71 20.13
C ILE A 116 4.42 4.62 19.73
N ASP A 117 4.11 5.88 19.45
CA ASP A 117 5.12 6.87 19.05
C ASP A 117 5.91 7.45 20.24
N GLU A 118 6.84 8.36 19.96
CA GLU A 118 7.66 9.02 20.98
C GLU A 118 6.84 9.89 21.94
N SER A 119 5.63 10.31 21.54
CA SER A 119 4.69 11.07 22.37
C SER A 119 3.75 10.16 23.18
N ASN A 120 3.99 8.85 23.18
CA ASN A 120 3.17 7.83 23.81
C ASN A 120 1.72 7.78 23.25
N LEU A 121 1.57 8.13 21.97
CA LEU A 121 0.31 8.09 21.24
C LEU A 121 0.28 6.90 20.29
N TYR A 122 -0.94 6.40 20.05
CA TYR A 122 -1.19 5.30 19.13
C TYR A 122 -1.19 5.81 17.69
N ASP A 123 -0.26 5.30 16.89
CA ASP A 123 -0.18 5.63 15.47
C ASP A 123 -0.16 4.36 14.60
N LYS A 124 -0.48 4.54 13.32
CA LYS A 124 -0.52 3.48 12.32
C LYS A 124 0.15 3.91 11.04
N ILE A 125 0.94 3.01 10.47
CA ILE A 125 1.49 3.17 9.12
C ILE A 125 1.21 1.93 8.29
N THR A 126 0.71 2.14 7.08
CA THR A 126 0.48 1.07 6.10
C THR A 126 1.49 1.18 4.99
N PHE A 127 2.21 0.09 4.75
CA PHE A 127 3.16 -0.07 3.67
C PHE A 127 2.61 -1.01 2.60
N GLN A 128 3.06 -0.83 1.35
CA GLN A 128 2.67 -1.62 0.19
C GLN A 128 3.90 -2.14 -0.57
N THR A 129 3.80 -3.35 -1.10
CA THR A 129 4.84 -3.96 -1.93
C THR A 129 4.21 -4.92 -2.93
N ASN A 130 4.84 -5.10 -4.09
CA ASN A 130 4.54 -6.19 -5.03
C ASN A 130 5.59 -7.30 -5.01
N ASN A 131 6.64 -7.13 -4.19
CA ASN A 131 7.69 -8.12 -4.05
C ASN A 131 7.27 -9.13 -2.97
N GLU A 132 6.84 -10.30 -3.41
CA GLU A 132 6.40 -11.40 -2.55
C GLU A 132 7.50 -11.85 -1.58
N THR A 133 8.75 -11.94 -2.05
CA THR A 133 9.88 -12.32 -1.20
C THR A 133 10.07 -11.32 -0.06
N PHE A 134 10.00 -10.02 -0.35
CA PHE A 134 10.09 -8.99 0.70
C PHE A 134 8.91 -9.08 1.67
N PHE A 135 7.71 -9.36 1.18
CA PHE A 135 6.54 -9.48 2.04
C PHE A 135 6.65 -10.69 2.99
N ILE A 136 7.06 -11.85 2.48
CA ILE A 136 7.23 -13.08 3.27
C ILE A 136 8.34 -12.91 4.30
N ASP A 137 9.49 -12.36 3.89
CA ASP A 137 10.63 -12.12 4.77
C ASP A 137 10.28 -11.17 5.92
N LEU A 138 9.56 -10.09 5.62
CA LEU A 138 9.11 -9.11 6.60
C LEU A 138 8.07 -9.71 7.57
N ILE A 139 7.16 -10.59 7.10
CA ILE A 139 6.28 -11.36 7.99
C ILE A 139 7.08 -12.22 8.95
N TYR A 140 8.08 -12.95 8.45
CA TYR A 140 8.88 -13.86 9.25
C TYR A 140 9.65 -13.11 10.34
N GLN A 141 10.37 -12.05 9.95
CA GLN A 141 11.16 -11.24 10.87
C GLN A 141 10.30 -10.58 11.96
N LEU A 142 9.14 -10.00 11.60
CA LEU A 142 8.24 -9.39 12.58
C LEU A 142 7.66 -10.41 13.58
N LYS A 143 7.34 -11.62 13.12
CA LYS A 143 6.86 -12.71 14.00
C LYS A 143 7.95 -13.20 14.95
N GLU A 144 9.18 -13.33 14.46
CA GLU A 144 10.33 -13.76 15.27
C GLU A 144 10.60 -12.76 16.40
N ILE A 145 10.60 -11.46 16.07
CA ILE A 145 10.76 -10.37 17.04
C ILE A 145 9.68 -10.42 18.12
N LYS A 146 8.41 -10.54 17.73
CA LYS A 146 7.30 -10.59 18.70
C LYS A 146 7.44 -11.77 19.64
N THR A 147 7.84 -12.94 19.11
CA THR A 147 8.07 -14.14 19.92
C THR A 147 9.21 -13.93 20.93
N LYS A 148 10.36 -13.39 20.48
CA LYS A 148 11.51 -13.13 21.35
C LYS A 148 11.20 -12.10 22.45
N SER A 149 10.47 -11.04 22.11
CA SER A 149 10.06 -10.02 23.11
C SER A 149 9.15 -10.60 24.20
N SER A 150 8.23 -11.50 23.84
CA SER A 150 7.32 -12.17 24.77
C SER A 150 8.04 -13.09 25.75
N THR A 151 9.04 -13.84 25.26
CA THR A 151 9.86 -14.73 26.09
C THR A 151 10.82 -13.99 27.03
N ALA A 152 11.28 -12.79 26.65
CA ALA A 152 12.14 -11.97 27.51
C ALA A 152 11.38 -11.33 28.68
N SER A 153 10.08 -11.05 28.52
CA SER A 153 9.22 -10.52 29.58
C SER A 153 8.73 -11.57 30.60
N THR A 154 8.98 -12.87 30.36
CA THR A 154 8.57 -13.96 31.27
C THR A 154 9.71 -14.44 32.18
N THR A 155 10.93 -13.97 31.95
CA THR A 155 12.13 -14.34 32.72
C THR A 155 12.68 -13.21 33.59
N SER A 156 11.99 -12.07 33.67
CA SER A 156 12.30 -10.93 34.54
C SER A 156 11.46 -10.91 35.80
#